data_AF-A0A7C3FMN8-F1
#
_entry.id   AF-A0A7C3FMN8-F1
#
_cell.length_a   1.000
_cell.length_b   1.000
_cell.length_c   1.000
_cell.angle_alpha   90.00
_cell.angle_beta   90.00
_cell.angle_gamma   90.00
#
_symmetry.space_group_name_H-M   'P 1'
#
loop_
_entity.id
_entity.type
_entity.pdbx_description
1 polymer ?
#
loop_
_entity_poly.entity_id
_entity_poly.type
_entity_poly.pdbx_seq_one_letter_code
_entity_poly.pdbx_strand_id
1 'polypeptide(L)'
;MKTSSIILAGGKSLRLGYDKVLETVGSRSLVEKVVNSVATLSDDIIIVTASERNMPEFDNYPGLKVVHDMYPGKGPLNGIYTGLHVSSTQCNIVVAADMP
;
A
#
# COMPACT_ATOMS: atom_id res chain seq x y z
N MET A 1 -4.07 -7.78 -20.43
CA MET A 1 -3.71 -8.61 -19.26
C MET A 1 -4.24 -7.92 -18.02
N LYS A 2 -4.78 -8.65 -17.04
CA LYS A 2 -5.21 -8.07 -15.77
C LYS A 2 -3.98 -7.97 -14.85
N THR A 3 -3.80 -6.81 -14.21
CA THR A 3 -2.66 -6.50 -13.34
C THR A 3 -3.21 -6.02 -12.00
N SER A 4 -2.54 -6.33 -10.88
CA SER A 4 -2.86 -5.72 -9.58
C SER A 4 -1.75 -4.76 -9.13
N SER A 5 -2.11 -3.76 -8.34
CA SER A 5 -1.17 -2.78 -7.79
C SER A 5 -0.99 -3.03 -6.30
N ILE A 6 0.22 -3.35 -5.87
CA ILE A 6 0.58 -3.60 -4.48
C ILE A 6 1.30 -2.37 -3.93
N ILE A 7 0.71 -1.76 -2.89
CA ILE A 7 1.27 -0.61 -2.19
C ILE A 7 1.84 -1.10 -0.86
N LEU A 8 3.15 -0.96 -0.68
CA LEU A 8 3.83 -1.28 0.58
C LEU A 8 3.71 -0.08 1.53
N ALA A 9 2.75 -0.18 2.45
CA ALA A 9 2.49 0.76 3.54
C ALA A 9 3.12 0.28 4.87
N GLY A 10 4.19 -0.51 4.78
CA GLY A 10 4.92 -1.02 5.95
C GLY A 10 6.16 -0.19 6.29
N GLY A 11 6.74 -0.48 7.46
CA GLY A 11 7.97 0.15 7.93
C GLY A 11 7.82 0.72 9.32
N LYS A 12 8.97 0.91 10.00
CA LYS A 12 9.01 1.38 11.39
C LYS A 12 9.08 2.90 11.52
N SER A 13 9.16 3.64 10.40
CA SER A 13 9.30 5.10 10.35
C SER A 13 10.35 5.69 11.32
N LEU A 14 11.43 4.94 11.60
CA LEU A 14 12.41 5.24 12.66
C LEU A 14 13.13 6.59 12.49
N ARG A 15 13.23 7.08 11.25
CA ARG A 15 13.88 8.36 10.93
C ARG A 15 12.98 9.57 11.16
N LEU A 16 11.67 9.41 10.99
CA LEU A 16 10.70 10.50 11.10
C LEU A 16 9.99 10.53 12.47
N GLY A 17 9.93 9.39 13.17
CA GLY A 17 9.34 9.30 14.50
C GLY A 17 7.81 9.29 14.52
N TYR A 18 7.16 9.41 13.36
CA TYR A 18 5.71 9.35 13.14
C TYR A 18 5.38 8.50 11.91
N ASP A 19 4.11 8.14 11.70
CA ASP A 19 3.70 7.27 10.59
C ASP A 19 3.74 7.98 9.23
N LYS A 20 4.91 7.96 8.58
CA LYS A 20 5.16 8.56 7.26
C LYS A 20 4.07 8.27 6.23
N VAL A 21 3.49 7.07 6.23
CA VAL A 21 2.49 6.65 5.23
C VAL A 21 1.23 7.52 5.29
N LEU A 22 0.84 7.95 6.49
CA LEU A 22 -0.32 8.78 6.75
C LEU A 22 -0.01 10.27 6.71
N GLU A 23 1.24 10.65 6.48
CA GLU A 23 1.62 12.06 6.44
C GLU A 23 0.97 12.79 5.29
N THR A 24 0.44 13.95 5.62
CA THR A 24 -0.26 14.81 4.67
C THR A 24 0.71 15.78 4.03
N VAL A 25 0.79 15.75 2.70
CA VAL A 25 1.53 16.74 1.92
C VAL A 25 0.54 17.50 1.04
N GLY A 26 0.25 18.76 1.39
CA GLY A 26 -0.84 19.51 0.78
C GLY A 26 -2.18 19.06 1.34
N SER A 27 -3.11 18.62 0.50
CA SER A 27 -4.47 18.22 0.90
C SER A 27 -4.71 16.72 0.99
N ARG A 28 -3.69 15.88 0.73
CA ARG A 28 -3.79 14.42 0.72
C ARG A 28 -2.61 13.77 1.43
N SER A 29 -2.86 12.65 2.10
CA SER A 29 -1.82 11.78 2.64
C SER A 29 -0.94 11.19 1.52
N LEU A 30 0.28 10.79 1.86
CA LEU A 30 1.18 10.12 0.90
C LEU A 30 0.53 8.86 0.31
N VAL A 31 -0.12 8.04 1.14
CA VAL A 31 -0.78 6.84 0.65
C VAL A 31 -1.96 7.13 -0.28
N GLU A 32 -2.77 8.16 -0.01
CA GLU A 32 -3.83 8.57 -0.93
C GLU A 32 -3.25 8.99 -2.28
N LYS A 33 -2.13 9.73 -2.30
CA LYS A 33 -1.48 10.11 -3.56
C LYS A 33 -1.03 8.89 -4.35
N VAL A 34 -0.36 7.94 -3.70
CA VAL A 34 0.06 6.69 -4.36
C VAL A 34 -1.14 5.90 -4.88
N VAL A 35 -2.22 5.78 -4.10
CA VAL A 35 -3.47 5.13 -4.53
C VAL A 35 -4.03 5.79 -5.80
N ASN A 36 -4.12 7.12 -5.82
CA ASN A 36 -4.59 7.85 -7.00
C ASN A 36 -3.69 7.59 -8.23
N SER A 37 -2.37 7.54 -8.04
CA SER A 37 -1.42 7.27 -9.11
C SER A 37 -1.58 5.86 -9.68
N VAL A 38 -1.64 4.82 -8.83
CA VAL A 38 -1.74 3.43 -9.29
C VAL A 38 -3.15 3.04 -9.78
N ALA A 39 -4.19 3.76 -9.35
CA ALA A 39 -5.55 3.57 -9.85
C ALA A 39 -5.67 3.87 -11.36
N THR A 40 -4.75 4.65 -11.93
CA THR A 40 -4.68 4.86 -13.40
C THR A 40 -4.17 3.63 -14.15
N LEU A 41 -3.59 2.65 -13.44
CA LEU A 41 -2.96 1.45 -14.00
C LEU A 41 -3.77 0.17 -13.71
N SER A 42 -4.49 0.13 -12.59
CA SER A 42 -5.28 -1.03 -12.16
C SER A 42 -6.36 -0.67 -11.15
N ASP A 43 -7.53 -1.32 -11.28
CA ASP A 43 -8.64 -1.25 -10.33
C ASP A 43 -8.48 -2.21 -9.13
N ASP A 44 -7.54 -3.17 -9.18
CA ASP A 44 -7.26 -4.13 -8.09
C ASP A 44 -6.04 -3.66 -7.29
N ILE A 45 -6.30 -2.96 -6.19
CA ILE A 45 -5.28 -2.31 -5.37
C ILE A 45 -5.17 -3.01 -4.03
N ILE A 46 -3.94 -3.37 -3.63
CA ILE A 46 -3.65 -4.09 -2.40
C ILE A 46 -2.68 -3.25 -1.57
N ILE A 47 -3.16 -2.67 -0.47
CA ILE A 47 -2.30 -1.98 0.49
C ILE A 47 -1.83 -2.99 1.53
N VAL A 48 -0.52 -3.22 1.63
CA VAL A 48 0.08 -4.10 2.63
C VAL A 48 0.64 -3.27 3.78
N THR A 49 0.12 -3.45 4.99
CA THR A 49 0.56 -2.75 6.20
C THR A 49 1.19 -3.69 7.23
N ALA A 50 2.27 -3.26 7.89
CA ALA A 50 2.92 -4.04 8.95
C ALA A 50 2.28 -3.88 10.33
N SER A 51 1.29 -3.00 10.47
CA SER A 51 0.62 -2.68 11.74
C SER A 51 -0.83 -2.26 11.53
N GLU A 52 -1.67 -2.50 12.53
CA GLU A 52 -2.98 -1.84 12.65
C GLU A 52 -2.77 -0.33 12.62
N ARG A 53 -3.34 0.34 11.63
CA ARG A 53 -3.28 1.80 11.45
C ARG A 53 -4.61 2.28 10.89
N ASN A 54 -5.02 3.48 11.31
CA ASN A 54 -6.22 4.13 10.80
C ASN A 54 -5.94 4.62 9.38
N MET A 55 -6.14 3.74 8.40
CA MET A 55 -6.04 4.09 6.98
C MET A 55 -7.17 5.05 6.59
N PRO A 56 -6.94 5.96 5.63
CA PRO A 56 -8.01 6.74 5.02
C PRO A 56 -9.08 5.82 4.44
N GLU A 57 -10.33 6.29 4.44
CA GLU A 57 -11.41 5.61 3.72
C GLU A 57 -11.18 5.75 2.21
N PHE A 58 -11.24 4.62 1.51
CA PHE A 58 -10.98 4.54 0.06
C PHE A 58 -12.28 4.21 -0.70
N ASP A 59 -13.40 4.82 -0.32
CA ASP A 59 -14.74 4.50 -0.84
C ASP A 59 -14.87 4.62 -2.36
N ASN A 60 -14.06 5.47 -2.99
CA ASN A 60 -14.00 5.64 -4.44
C ASN A 60 -13.25 4.50 -5.17
N TYR A 61 -12.66 3.55 -4.43
CA TYR A 61 -11.84 2.45 -4.95
C TYR A 61 -12.41 1.09 -4.49
N PRO A 62 -13.50 0.61 -5.10
CA PRO A 62 -14.19 -0.61 -4.63
C PRO A 62 -13.36 -1.89 -4.74
N GLY A 63 -12.32 -1.91 -5.58
CA GLY A 63 -11.36 -3.02 -5.69
C GLY A 63 -10.16 -2.91 -4.74
N LEU A 64 -10.09 -1.84 -3.94
CA LEU A 64 -9.00 -1.64 -2.99
C LEU A 64 -9.23 -2.46 -1.72
N LYS A 65 -8.20 -3.17 -1.29
CA LYS A 65 -8.17 -3.87 0.00
C LYS A 65 -6.90 -3.53 0.78
N VAL A 66 -7.06 -3.38 2.08
CA VAL A 66 -5.95 -3.25 3.04
C VAL A 66 -5.74 -4.60 3.70
N VAL A 67 -4.50 -5.09 3.70
CA VAL A 67 -4.12 -6.37 4.31
C VAL A 67 -2.91 -6.21 5.21
N HIS A 68 -2.84 -7.05 6.24
CA HIS A 68 -1.69 -7.10 7.13
C HIS A 68 -0.57 -7.96 6.56
N ASP A 69 0.67 -7.48 6.67
CA ASP A 69 1.88 -8.25 6.40
C ASP A 69 1.86 -9.51 7.27
N MET A 70 1.98 -10.68 6.63
CA MET A 70 1.99 -11.98 7.31
C MET A 70 3.22 -12.16 8.20
N TYR A 71 4.32 -11.47 7.89
CA TYR A 71 5.59 -11.57 8.60
C TYR A 71 6.15 -10.17 8.89
N PRO A 72 5.48 -9.38 9.75
CA PRO A 72 5.82 -7.99 9.96
C PRO A 72 7.24 -7.83 10.51
N GLY A 73 7.90 -6.75 10.09
CA GLY A 73 9.25 -6.40 10.57
C GLY A 73 10.39 -7.19 9.94
N LYS A 74 10.12 -8.01 8.92
CA LYS A 74 11.11 -8.79 8.16
C LYS A 74 11.53 -8.14 6.83
N GLY A 75 11.34 -6.83 6.71
CA GLY A 75 11.72 -6.04 5.52
C GLY A 75 10.70 -6.12 4.37
N PRO A 76 10.96 -5.38 3.27
CA PRO A 76 9.98 -5.17 2.19
C PRO A 76 9.61 -6.43 1.42
N LEU A 77 10.51 -7.43 1.34
CA LEU A 77 10.23 -8.68 0.63
C LEU A 77 9.03 -9.46 1.22
N ASN A 78 8.79 -9.35 2.53
CA ASN A 78 7.64 -10.00 3.16
C ASN A 78 6.32 -9.26 2.87
N GLY A 79 6.38 -7.93 2.78
CA GLY A 79 5.26 -7.14 2.27
C GLY A 79 4.93 -7.50 0.82
N ILE A 80 5.94 -7.69 -0.04
CA ILE A 80 5.76 -8.15 -1.42
C ILE A 80 5.15 -9.55 -1.45
N TYR A 81 5.69 -10.48 -0.67
CA TYR A 81 5.16 -11.84 -0.55
C TYR A 81 3.68 -11.82 -0.16
N THR A 82 3.31 -11.06 0.87
CA THR A 82 1.93 -10.92 1.32
C THR A 82 1.03 -10.36 0.21
N GLY A 83 1.46 -9.30 -0.48
CA GLY A 83 0.71 -8.72 -1.58
C GLY A 83 0.51 -9.70 -2.74
N LEU A 84 1.54 -10.44 -3.12
CA LEU A 84 1.47 -11.46 -4.16
C LEU A 84 0.60 -12.65 -3.76
N HIS A 85 0.65 -13.07 -2.50
CA HIS A 85 -0.18 -14.17 -1.98
C HIS A 85 -1.69 -13.84 -2.03
N VAL A 86 -2.03 -12.57 -1.82
CA VAL A 86 -3.42 -12.07 -1.83
C VAL A 86 -3.87 -11.64 -3.23
N SER A 87 -2.94 -11.37 -4.13
CA SER A 87 -3.23 -10.99 -5.51
C SER A 87 -3.87 -12.14 -6.29
N SER A 88 -4.83 -11.78 -7.13
CA SER A 88 -5.49 -12.73 -8.05
C SER A 88 -4.89 -12.70 -9.47
N THR A 89 -3.84 -11.89 -9.68
CA THR A 89 -3.26 -11.65 -11.00
C THR A 89 -1.81 -12.12 -11.10
N GLN A 90 -1.42 -12.55 -12.30
CA GLN A 90 -0.07 -12.99 -12.59
C GLN A 90 0.93 -11.82 -12.64
N CYS A 91 0.49 -10.65 -13.14
CA CYS A 91 1.31 -9.45 -13.22
C CYS A 91 0.95 -8.49 -12.11
N ASN A 92 1.96 -8.03 -11.38
CA ASN A 92 1.78 -7.13 -10.25
C ASN A 92 2.78 -5.99 -10.35
N ILE A 93 2.33 -4.77 -10.08
CA ILE A 93 3.20 -3.63 -9.87
C ILE A 93 3.34 -3.45 -8.36
N VAL A 94 4.56 -3.25 -7.88
CA VAL A 94 4.82 -3.01 -6.45
C VAL A 94 5.42 -1.63 -6.29
N VAL A 95 4.82 -0.82 -5.42
CA VAL A 95 5.29 0.53 -5.10
C VAL A 95 5.36 0.74 -3.59
N ALA A 96 6.23 1.63 -3.14
CA ALA A 96 6.25 2.06 -1.74
C ALA A 96 5.22 3.19 -1.53
N ALA A 97 4.52 3.19 -0.38
CA ALA A 97 3.52 4.21 -0.06
C ALA A 97 4.11 5.62 0.13
N ASP A 98 5.43 5.73 0.22
CA ASP A 98 6.15 6.99 0.44
C ASP A 98 6.81 7.57 -0.82
N MET A 99 6.45 7.01 -1.98
CA MET A 99 6.82 7.48 -3.32
C MET A 99 5.56 7.94 -4.08
N PRO A 100 4.92 9.06 -3.66
CA PRO A 100 3.69 9.58 -4.26
C PRO A 100 3.85 10.03 -5.72
#